data_AF-A0A8C8CMS3-F1
#
_entry.id   AF-A0A8C8CMS3-F1
#
_cell.length_a   1.000
_cell.length_b   1.000
_cell.length_c   1.000
_cell.angle_alpha   90.00
_cell.angle_beta   90.00
_cell.angle_gamma   90.00
#
_symmetry.space_group_name_H-M   'P 1'
#
loop_
_entity.id
_entity.type
_entity.pdbx_description
1 polymer ?
#
loop_
_entity_poly.entity_id
_entity_poly.type
_entity_poly.pdbx_seq_one_letter_code
_entity_poly.pdbx_strand_id
1 'polypeptide(L)'
;MAVNYLQAWGKHTDNLKDLHRLLLKRQPQREEIQKAAGTLQEKYPNVTINEEALCDEFTGLQEFLKGGSLEEWKTSETPLSQRWSTVVAHFKENDIPHPNLARLASVDLCLPGSNAPVESVLPNKCSMDSGKKWVHCSYHQGHAYCEDKLQPPLARFDKEEIWSNQHPQPYLFPDSPGGTSYERYDMYKVPEWCLDHWHPPDGHVSYFAKREQWKNLQEQSWDKEVGQLQGVTPAIGPKSEALPPVCKNCDLPPLWWQYAIRPRERPVFQPPDDTTW
;
A
#
# COMPACT_ATOMS: atom_id res chain seq x y z
N MET A 1 19.90 -4.98 -23.60
CA MET A 1 19.23 -5.71 -22.49
C MET A 1 18.00 -4.95 -21.97
N ALA A 2 18.10 -3.66 -21.63
CA ALA A 2 16.95 -2.83 -21.20
C ALA A 2 15.83 -2.66 -22.26
N VAL A 3 16.19 -2.52 -23.54
CA VAL A 3 15.21 -2.41 -24.64
C VAL A 3 14.38 -3.69 -24.78
N ASN A 4 15.01 -4.87 -24.64
CA ASN A 4 14.32 -6.16 -24.70
C ASN A 4 13.36 -6.34 -23.49
N TYR A 5 13.72 -5.82 -22.32
CA TYR A 5 12.85 -5.79 -21.14
C TYR A 5 11.62 -4.91 -21.37
N LEU A 6 11.80 -3.68 -21.88
CA LEU A 6 10.68 -2.79 -22.21
C LEU A 6 9.80 -3.35 -23.33
N GLN A 7 10.37 -4.01 -24.33
CA GLN A 7 9.62 -4.69 -25.39
C GLN A 7 8.84 -5.90 -24.86
N ALA A 8 9.37 -6.64 -23.88
CA ALA A 8 8.63 -7.73 -23.23
C ALA A 8 7.39 -7.21 -22.48
N TRP A 9 7.49 -6.05 -21.82
CA TRP A 9 6.35 -5.38 -21.20
C TRP A 9 5.37 -4.77 -22.22
N GLY A 10 5.87 -4.29 -23.37
CA GLY A 10 5.04 -3.77 -24.47
C GLY A 10 4.26 -4.83 -25.24
N LYS A 11 4.72 -6.10 -25.28
CA LYS A 11 4.00 -7.19 -25.96
C LYS A 11 2.58 -7.43 -25.43
N HIS A 12 2.30 -7.07 -24.18
CA HIS A 12 0.98 -7.24 -23.57
C HIS A 12 -0.05 -6.22 -24.09
N THR A 13 0.39 -5.06 -24.59
CA THR A 13 -0.49 -3.96 -25.03
C THR A 13 -0.75 -3.95 -26.53
N ASP A 14 0.07 -4.64 -27.33
CA ASP A 14 -0.17 -4.83 -28.77
C ASP A 14 -1.53 -5.48 -29.06
N ASN A 15 -1.98 -6.34 -28.15
CA ASN A 15 -3.26 -7.04 -28.21
C ASN A 15 -4.44 -6.21 -27.68
N LEU A 16 -4.21 -4.95 -27.28
CA LEU A 16 -5.23 -4.00 -26.80
C LEU A 16 -5.44 -2.85 -27.80
N LYS A 17 -4.92 -2.98 -29.03
CA LYS A 17 -5.10 -2.00 -30.11
C LYS A 17 -6.57 -1.75 -30.45
N ASP A 18 -7.43 -2.75 -30.26
CA ASP A 18 -8.87 -2.62 -30.50
C ASP A 18 -9.55 -1.67 -29.49
N LEU A 19 -8.99 -1.55 -28.28
CA LEU A 19 -9.45 -0.64 -27.22
C LEU A 19 -9.03 0.81 -27.45
N HIS A 20 -8.00 1.08 -28.27
CA HIS A 20 -7.65 2.45 -28.67
C HIS A 20 -8.79 3.19 -29.39
N ARG A 21 -9.78 2.47 -29.92
CA ARG A 21 -10.96 3.05 -30.58
C ARG A 21 -11.90 3.75 -29.59
N LEU A 22 -11.80 3.43 -28.31
CA LEU A 22 -12.57 4.01 -27.22
C LEU A 22 -11.89 5.25 -26.60
N LEU A 23 -10.76 5.70 -27.13
CA LEU A 23 -10.09 6.95 -26.73
C LEU A 23 -10.87 8.21 -27.17
N LEU A 24 -12.07 8.06 -27.74
CA LEU A 24 -12.95 9.16 -28.18
C LEU A 24 -12.21 10.24 -28.99
N LYS A 25 -11.23 9.83 -29.81
CA LYS A 25 -10.51 10.71 -30.75
C LYS A 25 -11.30 10.91 -32.05
N ARG A 26 -12.13 9.93 -32.39
CA ARG A 26 -13.06 9.89 -33.51
C ARG A 26 -14.36 9.24 -33.03
N GLN A 27 -15.44 9.40 -33.77
CA GLN A 27 -16.67 8.65 -33.49
C GLN A 27 -16.40 7.15 -33.61
N PRO A 28 -16.64 6.35 -32.55
CA PRO A 28 -16.47 4.91 -32.60
C PRO A 28 -17.57 4.25 -33.46
N GLN A 29 -17.20 3.19 -34.19
CA GLN A 29 -18.16 2.33 -34.90
C GLN A 29 -18.58 1.16 -34.02
N ARG A 30 -19.79 0.62 -34.26
CA ARG A 30 -20.39 -0.44 -33.44
C ARG A 30 -19.52 -1.70 -33.44
N GLU A 31 -18.99 -2.04 -34.60
CA GLU A 31 -18.14 -3.20 -34.85
C GLU A 31 -16.82 -3.10 -34.05
N GLU A 32 -16.31 -1.89 -33.85
CA GLU A 32 -15.08 -1.65 -33.09
C GLU A 32 -15.30 -1.87 -31.58
N ILE A 33 -16.45 -1.48 -31.06
CA ILE A 33 -16.79 -1.67 -29.64
C ILE A 33 -17.13 -3.12 -29.34
N GLN A 34 -17.82 -3.81 -30.24
CA GLN A 34 -18.07 -5.24 -30.11
C GLN A 34 -16.76 -6.04 -30.12
N LYS A 35 -15.83 -5.68 -31.01
CA LYS A 35 -14.51 -6.29 -31.04
C LYS A 35 -13.72 -6.02 -29.75
N ALA A 36 -13.77 -4.80 -29.23
CA ALA A 36 -13.15 -4.45 -27.95
C ALA A 36 -13.73 -5.25 -26.76
N ALA A 37 -15.06 -5.40 -26.71
CA ALA A 37 -15.74 -6.21 -25.70
C ALA A 37 -15.35 -7.70 -25.78
N GLY A 38 -15.31 -8.27 -26.99
CA GLY A 38 -14.86 -9.64 -27.21
C GLY A 38 -13.42 -9.88 -26.77
N THR A 39 -12.50 -8.98 -27.10
CA THR A 39 -11.10 -9.04 -26.67
C THR A 39 -10.96 -8.97 -25.14
N LEU A 40 -11.83 -8.22 -24.45
CA LEU A 40 -11.84 -8.17 -22.99
C LEU A 40 -12.37 -9.45 -22.38
N GLN A 41 -13.44 -10.02 -22.93
CA GLN A 41 -14.06 -11.24 -22.40
C GLN A 41 -13.16 -12.47 -22.61
N GLU A 42 -12.43 -12.53 -23.73
CA GLU A 42 -11.44 -13.59 -24.00
C GLU A 42 -10.28 -13.56 -23.00
N LYS A 43 -9.79 -12.37 -22.64
CA LYS A 43 -8.66 -12.21 -21.72
C LYS A 43 -9.04 -12.26 -20.25
N TYR A 44 -10.22 -11.80 -19.93
CA TYR A 44 -10.73 -11.69 -18.56
C TYR A 44 -12.06 -12.44 -18.47
N PRO A 45 -12.04 -13.78 -18.32
CA PRO A 45 -13.26 -14.59 -18.24
C PRO A 45 -14.17 -14.22 -17.06
N ASN A 46 -13.63 -13.49 -16.08
CA ASN A 46 -14.36 -12.97 -14.93
C ASN A 46 -15.19 -11.70 -15.23
N VAL A 47 -14.99 -11.06 -16.39
CA VAL A 47 -15.72 -9.85 -16.79
C VAL A 47 -16.84 -10.24 -17.74
N THR A 48 -18.08 -10.27 -17.23
CA THR A 48 -19.27 -10.49 -18.06
C THR A 48 -19.69 -9.17 -18.71
N ILE A 49 -19.61 -9.07 -20.03
CA ILE A 49 -20.18 -7.97 -20.80
C ILE A 49 -21.44 -8.50 -21.50
N ASN A 50 -22.58 -7.86 -21.29
CA ASN A 50 -23.80 -8.22 -22.01
C ASN A 50 -23.82 -7.46 -23.34
N GLU A 51 -23.68 -8.18 -24.45
CA GLU A 51 -23.62 -7.59 -25.80
C GLU A 51 -24.92 -6.87 -26.20
N GLU A 52 -26.08 -7.34 -25.74
CA GLU A 52 -27.38 -6.73 -26.06
C GLU A 52 -27.52 -5.38 -25.36
N ALA A 53 -27.26 -5.34 -24.04
CA ALA A 53 -27.26 -4.11 -23.27
C ALA A 53 -26.16 -3.13 -23.71
N LEU A 54 -24.99 -3.63 -24.14
CA LEU A 54 -23.93 -2.81 -24.70
C LEU A 54 -24.35 -2.09 -25.99
N CYS A 55 -25.24 -2.68 -26.78
CA CYS A 55 -25.74 -2.06 -28.02
C CYS A 55 -26.65 -0.85 -27.73
N ASP A 56 -27.49 -0.94 -26.71
CA ASP A 56 -28.34 0.17 -26.27
C ASP A 56 -27.50 1.31 -25.68
N GLU A 57 -26.53 0.96 -24.83
CA GLU A 57 -25.54 1.86 -24.26
C GLU A 57 -24.75 2.62 -25.34
N PHE A 58 -24.37 1.91 -26.40
CA PHE A 58 -23.63 2.50 -27.51
C PHE A 58 -24.47 3.46 -28.35
N THR A 59 -25.75 3.13 -28.58
CA THR A 59 -26.67 4.04 -29.28
C THR A 59 -26.76 5.38 -28.55
N GLY A 60 -26.91 5.36 -27.22
CA GLY A 60 -26.90 6.57 -26.41
C GLY A 60 -25.58 7.35 -26.49
N LEU A 61 -24.44 6.65 -26.59
CA LEU A 61 -23.14 7.29 -26.77
C LEU A 61 -23.04 7.95 -28.14
N GLN A 62 -23.52 7.30 -29.20
CA GLN A 62 -23.50 7.86 -30.55
C GLN A 62 -24.40 9.08 -30.67
N GLU A 63 -25.57 9.08 -30.03
CA GLU A 63 -26.47 10.25 -29.99
C GLU A 63 -25.80 11.43 -29.28
N PHE A 64 -25.15 11.19 -28.14
CA PHE A 64 -24.38 12.22 -27.42
C PHE A 64 -23.24 12.78 -28.30
N LEU A 65 -22.46 11.91 -28.95
CA LEU A 65 -21.33 12.33 -29.79
C LEU A 65 -21.74 13.01 -31.11
N LYS A 66 -22.99 12.85 -31.57
CA LYS A 66 -23.54 13.59 -32.72
C LYS A 66 -23.84 15.06 -32.36
N GLY A 67 -23.94 15.40 -31.08
CA GLY A 67 -24.21 16.76 -30.58
C GLY A 67 -23.07 17.77 -30.70
N GLY A 68 -21.95 17.44 -31.34
CA GLY A 68 -20.82 18.37 -31.58
C GLY A 68 -19.69 18.32 -30.54
N SER A 69 -19.86 17.58 -29.44
CA SER A 69 -18.88 17.50 -28.33
C SER A 69 -17.48 17.04 -28.75
N LEU A 70 -17.35 16.28 -29.84
CA LEU A 70 -16.06 15.76 -30.31
C LEU A 70 -15.16 16.86 -30.89
N GLU A 71 -15.72 17.83 -31.61
CA GLU A 71 -14.94 18.93 -32.17
C GLU A 71 -14.54 19.94 -31.08
N GLU A 72 -15.42 20.17 -30.11
CA GLU A 72 -15.10 20.97 -28.92
C GLU A 72 -13.90 20.39 -28.16
N TRP A 73 -13.88 19.08 -27.91
CA TRP A 73 -12.77 18.41 -27.21
C TRP A 73 -11.46 18.37 -28.00
N LYS A 74 -11.52 18.49 -29.33
CA LYS A 74 -10.33 18.63 -30.17
C LYS A 74 -9.74 20.03 -30.06
N THR A 75 -10.59 21.06 -29.99
CA THR A 75 -10.15 22.45 -29.83
C THR A 75 -9.64 22.75 -28.42
N SER A 76 -10.24 22.15 -27.38
CA SER A 76 -9.88 22.41 -25.97
C SER A 76 -8.82 21.47 -25.39
N GLU A 77 -8.24 20.56 -26.19
CA GLU A 77 -7.29 19.52 -25.75
C GLU A 77 -7.74 18.77 -24.47
N THR A 78 -9.04 18.53 -24.32
CA THR A 78 -9.61 17.97 -23.08
C THR A 78 -9.08 16.55 -22.81
N PRO A 79 -8.60 16.24 -21.59
CA PRO A 79 -8.09 14.92 -21.24
C PRO A 79 -9.18 13.85 -21.32
N LEU A 80 -8.77 12.61 -21.61
CA LEU A 80 -9.70 11.49 -21.85
C LEU A 80 -10.64 11.22 -20.66
N SER A 81 -10.16 11.37 -19.43
CA SER A 81 -10.98 11.18 -18.23
C SER A 81 -12.12 12.18 -18.14
N GLN A 82 -11.89 13.43 -18.54
CA GLN A 82 -12.91 14.47 -18.53
C GLN A 82 -13.95 14.24 -19.64
N ARG A 83 -13.54 13.68 -20.79
CA ARG A 83 -14.47 13.26 -21.86
C ARG A 83 -15.40 12.14 -21.40
N TRP A 84 -14.87 11.13 -20.72
CA TRP A 84 -15.70 10.07 -20.16
C TRP A 84 -16.56 10.54 -18.98
N SER A 85 -16.09 11.51 -18.20
CA SER A 85 -16.87 12.12 -17.12
C SER A 85 -18.11 12.86 -17.62
N THR A 86 -17.99 13.60 -18.73
CA THR A 86 -19.14 14.29 -19.33
C THR A 86 -20.15 13.32 -19.94
N VAL A 87 -19.67 12.26 -20.59
CA VAL A 87 -20.52 11.16 -21.08
C VAL A 87 -21.29 10.51 -19.93
N VAL A 88 -20.59 10.14 -18.85
CA VAL A 88 -21.23 9.49 -17.70
C VAL A 88 -22.19 10.43 -16.96
N ALA A 89 -21.88 11.73 -16.88
CA ALA A 89 -22.79 12.72 -16.32
C ALA A 89 -24.09 12.81 -17.14
N HIS A 90 -23.98 12.89 -18.47
CA HIS A 90 -25.14 12.91 -19.37
C HIS A 90 -25.99 11.64 -19.24
N PHE A 91 -25.37 10.48 -19.13
CA PHE A 91 -26.09 9.21 -18.98
C PHE A 91 -26.81 9.12 -17.63
N LYS A 92 -26.23 9.69 -16.56
CA LYS A 92 -26.89 9.80 -15.26
C LYS A 92 -28.08 10.76 -15.27
N GLU A 93 -27.94 11.90 -15.96
CA GLU A 93 -29.01 12.90 -16.08
C GLU A 93 -30.21 12.37 -16.89
N ASN A 94 -29.96 11.50 -17.86
CA ASN A 94 -30.98 10.89 -18.72
C ASN A 94 -31.42 9.48 -18.29
N ASP A 95 -30.99 9.01 -17.11
CA ASP A 95 -31.29 7.68 -16.56
C ASP A 95 -30.97 6.52 -17.52
N ILE A 96 -29.88 6.66 -18.29
CA ILE A 96 -29.42 5.64 -19.25
C ILE A 96 -28.50 4.65 -18.51
N PRO A 97 -28.82 3.34 -18.48
CA PRO A 97 -27.93 2.34 -17.89
C PRO A 97 -26.62 2.31 -18.67
N HIS A 98 -25.46 2.33 -18.00
CA HIS A 98 -24.14 2.30 -18.64
C HIS A 98 -23.09 1.36 -17.98
N PRO A 99 -23.46 0.19 -17.44
CA PRO A 99 -22.51 -0.69 -16.76
C PRO A 99 -21.45 -1.28 -17.70
N ASN A 100 -21.78 -1.57 -18.96
CA ASN A 100 -20.86 -2.22 -19.90
C ASN A 100 -19.88 -1.20 -20.49
N LEU A 101 -20.38 -0.02 -20.83
CA LEU A 101 -19.61 1.09 -21.37
C LEU A 101 -18.67 1.68 -20.31
N ALA A 102 -19.12 1.78 -19.05
CA ALA A 102 -18.24 2.19 -17.95
C ALA A 102 -17.09 1.21 -17.72
N ARG A 103 -17.34 -0.10 -17.87
CA ARG A 103 -16.29 -1.13 -17.78
C ARG A 103 -15.27 -0.98 -18.90
N LEU A 104 -15.73 -0.82 -20.14
CA LEU A 104 -14.87 -0.57 -21.30
C LEU A 104 -14.01 0.69 -21.08
N ALA A 105 -14.64 1.83 -20.78
CA ALA A 105 -13.98 3.10 -20.51
C ALA A 105 -12.95 3.00 -19.37
N SER A 106 -13.25 2.25 -18.31
CA SER A 106 -12.32 2.05 -17.19
C SER A 106 -11.03 1.33 -17.61
N VAL A 107 -11.13 0.38 -18.54
CA VAL A 107 -9.96 -0.30 -19.08
C VAL A 107 -9.20 0.63 -20.03
N ASP A 108 -9.88 1.45 -20.82
CA ASP A 108 -9.23 2.37 -21.77
C ASP A 108 -8.45 3.50 -21.10
N LEU A 109 -8.98 4.04 -20.01
CA LEU A 109 -8.32 5.04 -19.16
C LEU A 109 -7.03 4.52 -18.53
N CYS A 110 -6.84 3.20 -18.55
CA CYS A 110 -5.71 2.50 -17.99
C CYS A 110 -4.67 2.07 -19.05
N LEU A 111 -4.91 2.33 -20.34
CA LEU A 111 -4.00 1.97 -21.42
C LEU A 111 -2.89 3.01 -21.61
N PRO A 112 -1.65 2.57 -21.92
CA PRO A 112 -0.55 3.47 -22.26
C PRO A 112 -0.87 4.20 -23.57
N GLY A 113 -0.87 5.54 -23.52
CA GLY A 113 -1.28 6.41 -24.63
C GLY A 113 -2.64 7.09 -24.45
N SER A 114 -3.34 6.82 -23.35
CA SER A 114 -4.42 7.68 -22.88
C SER A 114 -3.83 8.97 -22.30
N ASN A 115 -4.37 10.13 -22.68
CA ASN A 115 -4.06 11.42 -22.04
C ASN A 115 -4.84 11.60 -20.72
N ALA A 116 -5.25 10.50 -20.08
CA ALA A 116 -5.94 10.55 -18.81
C ALA A 116 -4.92 10.90 -17.71
N PRO A 117 -5.22 11.88 -16.82
CA PRO A 117 -4.42 12.10 -15.63
C PRO A 117 -4.39 10.80 -14.83
N VAL A 118 -3.23 10.51 -14.24
CA VAL A 118 -2.98 9.33 -13.41
C VAL A 118 -3.95 9.23 -12.20
N GLU A 119 -4.78 10.24 -11.95
CA GLU A 119 -5.62 10.36 -10.76
C GLU A 119 -7.14 10.62 -10.98
N SER A 120 -7.72 10.65 -12.19
CA SER A 120 -9.13 11.14 -12.32
C SER A 120 -10.22 10.18 -12.87
N VAL A 121 -11.20 9.94 -11.97
CA VAL A 121 -12.68 10.11 -12.10
C VAL A 121 -13.49 9.14 -12.97
N LEU A 122 -13.76 7.96 -12.39
CA LEU A 122 -15.07 7.28 -12.40
C LEU A 122 -15.27 6.68 -10.99
N PRO A 123 -16.52 6.49 -10.48
CA PRO A 123 -16.75 5.89 -9.16
C PRO A 123 -16.22 4.45 -9.03
N ASN A 124 -15.81 3.84 -10.14
CA ASN A 124 -14.94 2.67 -10.15
C ASN A 124 -13.49 3.11 -10.35
N LYS A 125 -12.85 3.47 -9.23
CA LYS A 125 -11.42 3.80 -9.19
C LYS A 125 -10.62 2.60 -9.70
N CYS A 126 -10.00 2.70 -10.87
CA CYS A 126 -8.79 1.95 -11.16
C CYS A 126 -7.92 2.84 -12.05
N SER A 127 -6.81 3.30 -11.48
CA SER A 127 -5.71 3.98 -12.17
C SER A 127 -4.65 2.89 -12.36
N MET A 128 -4.52 2.37 -13.58
CA MET A 128 -3.38 1.52 -13.91
C MET A 128 -2.18 2.41 -14.17
N ASP A 129 -1.37 2.57 -13.12
CA ASP A 129 0.03 2.83 -13.33
C ASP A 129 0.85 2.07 -12.29
N SER A 130 1.70 1.16 -12.77
CA SER A 130 2.55 0.20 -12.05
C SER A 130 1.81 -0.80 -11.13
N GLY A 131 2.21 -2.08 -11.16
CA GLY A 131 1.56 -3.22 -10.49
C GLY A 131 1.26 -3.09 -8.98
N LYS A 132 1.71 -2.02 -8.31
CA LYS A 132 1.34 -1.68 -6.93
C LYS A 132 -0.09 -1.13 -6.80
N LYS A 133 -0.62 -0.43 -7.81
CA LYS A 133 -1.99 0.13 -7.76
C LYS A 133 -3.10 -0.90 -7.96
N TRP A 134 -2.83 -1.95 -8.73
CA TRP A 134 -3.76 -3.07 -8.93
C TRP A 134 -4.11 -3.77 -7.61
N VAL A 135 -3.10 -4.10 -6.80
CA VAL A 135 -3.29 -4.75 -5.50
C VAL A 135 -4.16 -3.88 -4.58
N HIS A 136 -3.95 -2.57 -4.61
CA HIS A 136 -4.70 -1.63 -3.78
C HIS A 136 -6.15 -1.39 -4.28
N CYS A 137 -6.37 -1.33 -5.60
CA CYS A 137 -7.69 -1.23 -6.24
C CYS A 137 -8.54 -2.48 -5.94
N SER A 138 -7.98 -3.68 -6.11
CA SER A 138 -8.65 -4.94 -5.80
C SER A 138 -9.01 -5.08 -4.31
N TYR A 139 -8.14 -4.59 -3.41
CA TYR A 139 -8.40 -4.59 -1.98
C TYR A 139 -9.57 -3.67 -1.59
N HIS A 140 -9.67 -2.49 -2.21
CA HIS A 140 -10.77 -1.56 -1.95
C HIS A 140 -12.12 -2.02 -2.54
N GLN A 141 -12.12 -2.67 -3.71
CA GLN A 141 -13.34 -3.23 -4.29
C GLN A 141 -13.96 -4.34 -3.42
N GLY A 142 -13.14 -5.15 -2.74
CA GLY A 142 -13.61 -6.18 -1.80
C GLY A 142 -14.28 -5.60 -0.53
N HIS A 143 -13.88 -4.41 -0.10
CA HIS A 143 -14.42 -3.76 1.10
C HIS A 143 -15.81 -3.13 0.86
N ALA A 144 -16.09 -2.67 -0.36
CA ALA A 144 -17.36 -2.00 -0.72
C ALA A 144 -18.56 -2.97 -0.84
N TYR A 145 -18.33 -4.28 -0.89
CA TYR A 145 -19.37 -5.31 -0.99
C TYR A 145 -19.84 -5.85 0.38
N CYS A 146 -19.35 -5.30 1.49
CA CYS A 146 -19.69 -5.75 2.85
C CYS A 146 -20.64 -4.77 3.56
N GLU A 147 -21.81 -4.52 3.01
CA GLU A 147 -22.98 -4.14 3.82
C GLU A 147 -23.87 -5.40 3.93
N ASP A 148 -24.08 -5.84 5.17
CA ASP A 148 -24.92 -6.98 5.56
C ASP A 148 -24.53 -8.38 5.07
N LYS A 149 -23.73 -9.09 5.88
CA LYS A 149 -24.04 -10.40 6.51
C LYS A 149 -22.76 -11.19 6.87
N LEU A 150 -22.56 -11.43 8.17
CA LEU A 150 -22.09 -12.68 8.80
C LEU A 150 -20.95 -13.51 8.16
N GLN A 151 -20.01 -12.92 7.43
CA GLN A 151 -18.74 -13.55 7.08
C GLN A 151 -17.60 -12.60 7.43
N PRO A 152 -16.46 -13.10 7.97
CA PRO A 152 -15.26 -12.28 8.08
C PRO A 152 -15.00 -11.69 6.68
N PRO A 153 -14.73 -10.37 6.60
CA PRO A 153 -14.60 -9.66 5.32
C PRO A 153 -13.71 -10.47 4.42
N LEU A 154 -14.06 -10.56 3.14
CA LEU A 154 -13.43 -11.32 2.06
C LEU A 154 -11.89 -11.16 2.11
N ALA A 155 -11.25 -11.83 3.06
CA ALA A 155 -9.83 -12.04 3.06
C ALA A 155 -9.67 -12.85 1.81
N ARG A 156 -8.92 -12.33 0.85
CA ARG A 156 -7.95 -13.08 0.05
C ARG A 156 -7.77 -12.32 -1.27
N PHE A 157 -6.69 -11.58 -1.46
CA PHE A 157 -5.58 -12.23 -2.15
C PHE A 157 -5.41 -13.67 -1.68
N ASP A 158 -5.69 -14.61 -2.58
CA ASP A 158 -5.52 -16.01 -2.25
C ASP A 158 -4.09 -16.19 -1.75
N LYS A 159 -3.93 -16.77 -0.56
CA LYS A 159 -2.59 -17.05 -0.04
C LYS A 159 -1.85 -17.93 -1.04
N GLU A 160 -2.58 -18.77 -1.77
CA GLU A 160 -2.08 -19.59 -2.86
C GLU A 160 -1.63 -18.74 -4.05
N GLU A 161 -2.41 -17.73 -4.47
CA GLU A 161 -2.02 -16.80 -5.54
C GLU A 161 -0.78 -15.98 -5.17
N ILE A 162 -0.71 -15.46 -3.93
CA ILE A 162 0.48 -14.77 -3.44
C ILE A 162 1.67 -15.73 -3.44
N TRP A 163 1.50 -16.93 -2.89
CA TRP A 163 2.55 -17.94 -2.81
C TRP A 163 3.08 -18.34 -4.19
N SER A 164 2.20 -18.59 -5.15
CA SER A 164 2.56 -18.96 -6.53
C SER A 164 3.27 -17.85 -7.29
N ASN A 165 2.99 -16.57 -6.98
CA ASN A 165 3.54 -15.42 -7.69
C ASN A 165 4.63 -14.66 -6.91
N GLN A 166 5.15 -15.22 -5.81
CA GLN A 166 6.24 -14.60 -5.05
C GLN A 166 7.54 -14.56 -5.87
N HIS A 167 8.21 -13.40 -5.84
CA HIS A 167 9.54 -13.30 -6.45
C HIS A 167 10.54 -14.15 -5.65
N PRO A 168 11.38 -15.01 -6.29
CA PRO A 168 12.29 -15.91 -5.58
C PRO A 168 13.27 -15.19 -4.64
N GLN A 169 13.63 -13.96 -4.97
CA GLN A 169 14.47 -13.09 -4.14
C GLN A 169 13.70 -11.80 -3.82
N PRO A 170 12.87 -11.77 -2.76
CA PRO A 170 12.16 -10.56 -2.39
C PRO A 170 13.16 -9.46 -1.99
N TYR A 171 12.76 -8.20 -2.17
CA TYR A 171 13.54 -7.09 -1.64
C TYR A 171 13.42 -7.08 -0.10
N LEU A 172 14.55 -7.31 0.57
CA LEU A 172 14.65 -7.26 2.03
C LEU A 172 15.35 -5.96 2.44
N PHE A 173 14.81 -5.29 3.45
CA PHE A 173 15.49 -4.13 4.01
C PHE A 173 16.80 -4.58 4.67
N PRO A 174 17.89 -3.79 4.57
CA PRO A 174 19.20 -4.21 5.06
C PRO A 174 19.19 -4.67 6.52
N ASP A 175 18.51 -3.94 7.40
CA ASP A 175 18.45 -4.20 8.84
C ASP A 175 17.29 -5.13 9.25
N SER A 176 16.47 -5.60 8.30
CA SER A 176 15.38 -6.55 8.57
C SER A 176 15.89 -8.00 8.59
N PRO A 177 15.20 -8.96 9.24
CA PRO A 177 15.60 -10.36 9.21
C PRO A 177 15.82 -10.88 7.78
N GLY A 178 17.00 -11.46 7.52
CA GLY A 178 17.44 -11.91 6.19
C GLY A 178 18.00 -10.80 5.28
N GLY A 179 18.02 -9.56 5.74
CA GLY A 179 18.69 -8.44 5.09
C GLY A 179 20.21 -8.53 5.17
N THR A 180 20.89 -7.71 4.36
CA THR A 180 22.36 -7.78 4.22
C THR A 180 23.15 -7.20 5.41
N SER A 181 22.52 -6.42 6.27
CA SER A 181 23.11 -5.86 7.49
C SER A 181 22.40 -6.29 8.77
N TYR A 182 21.49 -7.26 8.67
CA TYR A 182 20.82 -7.85 9.83
C TYR A 182 21.85 -8.38 10.82
N GLU A 183 21.73 -7.98 12.09
CA GLU A 183 22.62 -8.34 13.19
C GLU A 183 24.10 -7.99 13.00
N ARG A 184 24.46 -7.22 11.96
CA ARG A 184 25.86 -6.83 11.67
C ARG A 184 26.51 -6.13 12.86
N TYR A 185 25.73 -5.35 13.60
CA TYR A 185 26.21 -4.57 14.74
C TYR A 185 26.00 -5.26 16.09
N ASP A 186 25.40 -6.45 16.12
CA ASP A 186 25.01 -7.11 17.36
C ASP A 186 26.22 -7.57 18.17
N MET A 187 27.32 -7.93 17.50
CA MET A 187 28.59 -8.24 18.17
C MET A 187 29.13 -7.06 19.01
N TYR A 188 28.77 -5.82 18.66
CA TYR A 188 29.21 -4.62 19.38
C TYR A 188 28.21 -4.18 20.46
N LYS A 189 27.06 -4.84 20.58
CA LYS A 189 26.05 -4.58 21.61
C LYS A 189 26.48 -5.24 22.92
N VAL A 190 27.46 -4.64 23.59
CA VAL A 190 27.91 -5.09 24.90
C VAL A 190 26.84 -4.71 25.94
N PRO A 191 26.39 -5.65 26.79
CA PRO A 191 25.38 -5.34 27.78
C PRO A 191 25.95 -4.42 28.87
N GLU A 192 25.10 -3.56 29.41
CA GLU A 192 25.49 -2.49 30.34
C GLU A 192 26.17 -3.02 31.61
N TRP A 193 25.76 -4.18 32.11
CA TRP A 193 26.32 -4.79 33.32
C TRP A 193 27.81 -5.17 33.17
N CYS A 194 28.33 -5.34 31.94
CA CYS A 194 29.77 -5.59 31.75
C CYS A 194 30.63 -4.43 32.26
N LEU A 195 30.09 -3.20 32.31
CA LEU A 195 30.80 -2.03 32.84
C LEU A 195 31.05 -2.10 34.35
N ASP A 196 30.39 -3.02 35.09
CA ASP A 196 30.64 -3.24 36.52
C ASP A 196 31.97 -3.91 36.81
N HIS A 197 32.49 -4.66 35.86
CA HIS A 197 33.77 -5.36 35.99
C HIS A 197 34.94 -4.50 35.52
N TRP A 198 34.69 -3.25 35.13
CA TRP A 198 35.70 -2.39 34.55
C TRP A 198 36.38 -1.54 35.62
N HIS A 199 37.71 -1.41 35.54
CA HIS A 199 38.44 -0.48 36.39
C HIS A 199 38.23 0.94 35.85
N PRO A 200 37.73 1.91 36.64
CA PRO A 200 37.49 3.26 36.16
C PRO A 200 38.79 3.91 35.68
N PRO A 201 38.89 4.35 34.41
CA PRO A 201 39.96 5.25 33.99
C PRO A 201 39.66 6.66 34.49
N ASP A 202 40.69 7.45 34.79
CA ASP A 202 40.55 8.81 35.37
C ASP A 202 39.67 9.77 34.54
N GLY A 203 39.48 9.50 33.24
CA GLY A 203 38.70 10.34 32.32
C GLY A 203 37.18 10.11 32.31
N HIS A 204 36.64 9.06 32.94
CA HIS A 204 35.22 8.68 32.83
C HIS A 204 34.43 8.76 34.15
N VAL A 205 35.00 9.39 35.18
CA VAL A 205 34.41 9.49 36.53
C VAL A 205 32.98 10.08 36.50
N SER A 206 32.73 11.11 35.69
CA SER A 206 31.41 11.75 35.59
C SER A 206 30.32 10.86 34.97
N TYR A 207 30.70 9.92 34.10
CA TYR A 207 29.80 8.94 33.52
C TYR A 207 29.40 7.89 34.57
N PHE A 208 30.37 7.35 35.31
CA PHE A 208 30.12 6.38 36.38
C PHE A 208 29.28 6.98 37.52
N ALA A 209 29.52 8.23 37.91
CA ALA A 209 28.68 8.93 38.89
C ALA A 209 27.21 9.05 38.45
N LYS A 210 26.95 9.35 37.17
CA LYS A 210 25.58 9.34 36.63
C LYS A 210 25.01 7.94 36.62
N ARG A 211 25.80 6.94 36.23
CA ARG A 211 25.37 5.53 36.20
C ARG A 211 24.93 5.02 37.57
N GLU A 212 25.63 5.39 38.64
CA GLU A 212 25.22 5.06 40.01
C GLU A 212 23.84 5.64 40.37
N GLN A 213 23.50 6.85 39.89
CA GLN A 213 22.16 7.42 40.10
C GLN A 213 21.07 6.55 39.46
N TRP A 214 21.31 6.02 38.26
CA TRP A 214 20.37 5.13 37.57
C TRP A 214 20.23 3.79 38.29
N LYS A 215 21.32 3.23 38.82
CA LYS A 215 21.29 1.99 39.61
C LYS A 215 20.54 2.14 40.92
N ASN A 216 20.78 3.24 41.64
CA ASN A 216 20.04 3.55 42.85
C ASN A 216 18.54 3.71 42.57
N LEU A 217 18.18 4.32 41.43
CA LEU A 217 16.79 4.43 41.00
C LEU A 217 16.17 3.06 40.70
N GLN A 218 16.91 2.15 40.07
CA GLN A 218 16.46 0.78 39.83
C GLN A 218 16.20 0.03 41.14
N GLU A 219 17.12 0.11 42.10
CA GLU A 219 16.98 -0.55 43.41
C GLU A 219 15.77 -0.01 44.18
N GLN A 220 15.56 1.30 44.18
CA GLN A 220 14.41 1.93 44.86
C GLN A 220 13.06 1.63 44.19
N SER A 221 13.05 1.37 42.88
CA SER A 221 11.81 1.10 42.12
C SER A 221 11.42 -0.38 42.14
N TRP A 222 12.38 -1.30 42.32
CA TRP A 222 12.16 -2.74 42.20
C TRP A 222 11.01 -3.29 43.06
N ASP A 223 10.99 -2.99 44.36
CA ASP A 223 9.95 -3.50 45.27
C ASP A 223 8.55 -2.98 44.90
N LYS A 224 8.46 -1.73 44.44
CA LYS A 224 7.19 -1.11 43.98
C LYS A 224 6.69 -1.79 42.71
N GLU A 225 7.59 -2.06 41.76
CA GLU A 225 7.28 -2.73 40.49
C GLU A 225 6.81 -4.17 40.71
N VAL A 226 7.52 -4.94 41.54
CA VAL A 226 7.16 -6.32 41.87
C VAL A 226 5.81 -6.36 42.59
N GLY A 227 5.56 -5.45 43.53
CA GLY A 227 4.26 -5.32 44.20
C GLY A 227 3.12 -5.01 43.23
N GLN A 228 3.35 -4.12 42.26
CA GLN A 228 2.38 -3.82 41.20
C GLN A 228 2.08 -5.07 40.34
N LEU A 229 3.12 -5.78 39.91
CA LEU A 229 2.97 -6.99 39.09
C LEU A 229 2.21 -8.08 39.83
N GLN A 230 2.53 -8.34 41.10
CA GLN A 230 1.82 -9.31 41.92
C GLN A 230 0.36 -8.92 42.15
N GLY A 231 0.06 -7.63 42.30
CA GLY A 231 -1.31 -7.15 42.49
C GLY A 231 -2.19 -7.23 41.24
N VAL A 232 -1.61 -7.05 40.05
CA VAL A 232 -2.35 -7.08 38.77
C VAL A 232 -2.42 -8.51 38.20
N THR A 233 -1.42 -9.34 38.48
CA THR A 233 -1.32 -10.68 37.91
C THR A 233 -2.27 -11.65 38.61
N PRO A 234 -3.15 -12.37 37.87
CA PRO A 234 -4.00 -13.41 38.45
C PRO A 234 -3.18 -14.53 39.10
N ALA A 235 -3.75 -15.25 40.08
CA ALA A 235 -3.08 -16.35 40.79
C ALA A 235 -2.62 -17.51 39.88
N ILE A 236 -3.22 -17.66 38.69
CA ILE A 236 -2.87 -18.68 37.68
C ILE A 236 -1.68 -18.22 36.81
N GLY A 237 -1.25 -16.96 36.92
CA GLY A 237 -0.21 -16.33 36.12
C GLY A 237 -0.75 -15.28 35.14
N PRO A 238 0.16 -14.59 34.41
CA PRO A 238 -0.23 -13.57 33.44
C PRO A 238 -0.91 -14.21 32.22
N LYS A 239 -1.99 -13.59 31.76
CA LYS A 239 -2.73 -14.05 30.56
C LYS A 239 -2.10 -13.58 29.24
N SER A 240 -1.23 -12.58 29.30
CA SER A 240 -0.60 -11.91 28.16
C SER A 240 0.76 -11.37 28.56
N GLU A 241 1.66 -11.19 27.58
CA GLU A 241 2.97 -10.55 27.76
C GLU A 241 2.91 -9.02 27.96
N ALA A 242 1.72 -8.44 27.91
CA ALA A 242 1.54 -7.00 28.04
C ALA A 242 1.80 -6.56 29.49
N LEU A 243 2.81 -5.72 29.69
CA LEU A 243 3.08 -5.11 30.99
C LEU A 243 2.05 -4.02 31.30
N PRO A 244 1.60 -3.89 32.56
CA PRO A 244 0.68 -2.83 32.93
C PRO A 244 1.40 -1.47 32.87
N PRO A 245 0.66 -0.38 32.56
CA PRO A 245 1.21 0.96 32.60
C PRO A 245 1.60 1.37 34.02
N VAL A 246 2.32 2.49 34.16
CA VAL A 246 2.72 3.07 35.45
C VAL A 246 1.52 3.21 36.39
N CYS A 247 1.63 2.67 37.61
CA CYS A 247 0.59 2.83 38.62
C CYS A 247 0.58 4.26 39.17
N LYS A 248 -0.56 4.79 39.63
CA LYS A 248 -0.66 6.18 40.15
C LYS A 248 0.29 6.49 41.32
N ASN A 249 0.75 5.47 42.04
CA ASN A 249 1.63 5.58 43.20
C ASN A 249 3.08 5.14 42.89
N CYS A 250 3.36 4.84 41.62
CA CYS A 250 4.65 4.37 41.12
C CYS A 250 5.22 5.45 40.20
N ASP A 251 6.51 5.77 40.34
CA ASP A 251 7.14 6.79 39.49
C ASP A 251 7.59 6.22 38.13
N LEU A 252 7.79 4.89 38.04
CA LEU A 252 8.34 4.20 36.88
C LEU A 252 7.50 2.96 36.51
N PRO A 253 7.49 2.56 35.22
CA PRO A 253 6.77 1.37 34.78
C PRO A 253 7.50 0.09 35.19
N PRO A 254 6.79 -1.03 35.42
CA PRO A 254 7.43 -2.28 35.80
C PRO A 254 8.37 -2.82 34.71
N LEU A 255 9.49 -3.39 35.12
CA LEU A 255 10.53 -3.99 34.25
C LEU A 255 11.15 -3.01 33.24
N TRP A 256 11.10 -1.70 33.52
CA TRP A 256 11.58 -0.67 32.62
C TRP A 256 13.09 -0.77 32.31
N TRP A 257 13.89 -1.25 33.27
CA TRP A 257 15.35 -1.26 33.19
C TRP A 257 15.86 -1.86 31.88
N GLN A 258 15.42 -3.07 31.54
CA GLN A 258 15.87 -3.81 30.35
C GLN A 258 15.60 -3.06 29.05
N TYR A 259 14.52 -2.28 28.99
CA TYR A 259 14.16 -1.49 27.82
C TYR A 259 14.91 -0.16 27.76
N ALA A 260 15.15 0.47 28.91
CA ALA A 260 15.83 1.77 29.00
C ALA A 260 17.35 1.66 28.80
N ILE A 261 17.98 0.62 29.36
CA ILE A 261 19.43 0.40 29.28
C ILE A 261 19.85 -0.52 28.14
N ARG A 262 18.94 -0.80 27.20
CA ARG A 262 19.25 -1.61 26.01
C ARG A 262 20.43 -1.01 25.24
N PRO A 263 21.37 -1.84 24.73
CA PRO A 263 22.42 -1.35 23.85
C PRO A 263 21.83 -0.58 22.66
N ARG A 264 22.53 0.46 22.21
CA ARG A 264 22.12 1.19 21.00
C ARG A 264 22.18 0.26 19.79
N GLU A 265 21.26 0.44 18.84
CA GLU A 265 21.25 -0.37 17.61
C GLU A 265 22.53 -0.24 16.80
N ARG A 266 23.15 0.94 16.83
CA ARG A 266 24.41 1.24 16.13
C ARG A 266 25.40 1.86 17.12
N PRO A 267 26.18 1.04 17.83
CA PRO A 267 27.22 1.50 18.75
C PRO A 267 28.51 1.85 17.98
N VAL A 268 28.39 2.51 16.82
CA VAL A 268 29.53 2.94 16.01
C VAL A 268 29.91 4.35 16.45
N PHE A 269 31.21 4.61 16.62
CA PHE A 269 31.73 5.95 16.83
C PHE A 269 31.31 6.84 15.64
N GLN A 270 30.40 7.78 15.89
CA GLN A 270 30.19 8.88 14.97
C GLN A 270 31.31 9.88 15.22
N PRO A 271 32.23 10.11 14.27
CA PRO A 271 33.14 11.23 14.40
C PRO A 271 32.32 12.51 14.58
N PRO A 272 32.77 13.46 15.40
CA PRO A 272 32.09 14.75 15.51
C PRO A 272 31.92 15.34 14.10
N ASP A 273 30.73 15.86 13.81
CA ASP A 273 30.45 16.55 12.56
C ASP A 273 31.46 17.69 12.38
N ASP A 274 32.44 17.51 11.49
CA ASP A 274 33.41 18.54 11.08
C ASP A 274 32.74 19.66 10.23
N THR A 275 31.46 19.95 10.45
CA THR A 275 30.68 20.99 9.75
C THR A 275 30.38 22.22 10.61
N THR A 276 31.29 22.55 11.52
CA THR A 276 31.44 23.91 12.05
C THR A 276 32.85 24.42 11.79
N TRP A 277 33.06 24.96 10.59
CA TRP A 277 34.09 25.96 10.28
C TRP A 277 33.41 27.26 9.90
#